data_AF-A0A7R9SEM4-F1
#
_entry.id   AF-A0A7R9SEM4-F1
#
_cell.length_a   1.000
_cell.length_b   1.000
_cell.length_c   1.000
_cell.angle_alpha   90.00
_cell.angle_beta   90.00
_cell.angle_gamma   90.00
#
_symmetry.space_group_name_H-M   'P 1'
#
loop_
_entity.id
_entity.type
_entity.pdbx_description
1 polymer ?
#
loop_
_entity_poly.entity_id
_entity_poly.type
_entity_poly.pdbx_seq_one_letter_code
_entity_poly.pdbx_strand_id
1 'polypeptide(L)'
;VFYYMDEQTDVPKFGSSDDLFEVVKVVLIDTEGENSDSSSSVISGSQSSYTIPNLEEIIMSLEESKGKKDSSISCLDDLAYLRKVGVVDTDGLIRSSDAMFEVVRVGATGFCYPERDEFSEDDEEVDYSKLDFSWIEKLSAEELLTEYRRLRRLVINNTFSIPELHTYYPFNNEMQAILRASGVTVVRGTFTLKEDKILHQNMKEFCLEYHIKSPNTLLGIQEKPFLVPPSLKPAERLKLGQYLGQSLPHRNVNALLFRAVKIFHPFKNNLFDSVLDKKLVRLVKRAPYGVNWDQVSTLLERTPKACCRRWCYIRQHQLNESEWVKGSWSEEELNRMVCIVASLTNTEDPTELSTSVIPWIKVGLLMKTRNPTQCLIRWNVMINRKLKASEKVLLYKKVRKRRPNNIFDIDWYHLSNKYFPGVSATSLRNKFLKMLLAVSYVKRIKEMDFPRAFALLGKHLGVPPLANFESACETLEC
;
A
#
# COMPACT_ATOMS: atom_id res chain seq x y z
N VAL A 1 -5.42 -32.63 0.14
CA VAL A 1 -4.14 -32.85 -0.56
C VAL A 1 -3.15 -31.82 -0.06
N PHE A 2 -2.14 -32.26 0.69
CA PHE A 2 -1.04 -31.40 1.12
C PHE A 2 0.26 -31.89 0.50
N TYR A 3 1.17 -30.93 0.31
CA TYR A 3 2.44 -31.11 -0.38
C TYR A 3 3.54 -31.14 0.67
N TYR A 4 4.34 -32.20 0.67
CA TYR A 4 5.56 -32.26 1.48
C TYR A 4 6.68 -32.94 0.70
N MET A 5 7.91 -32.57 1.05
CA MET A 5 9.13 -33.19 0.50
C MET A 5 9.52 -34.35 1.40
N ASP A 6 9.65 -35.53 0.82
CA ASP A 6 10.17 -36.71 1.50
C ASP A 6 11.69 -36.60 1.59
N GLU A 7 12.24 -36.44 2.80
CA GLU A 7 13.68 -36.13 2.98
C GLU A 7 14.61 -37.32 2.68
N GLN A 8 14.10 -38.55 2.60
CA GLN A 8 14.93 -39.71 2.24
C GLN A 8 15.06 -39.88 0.73
N THR A 9 14.03 -39.47 -0.01
CA THR A 9 13.97 -39.69 -1.46
C THR A 9 14.09 -38.41 -2.27
N ASP A 10 13.96 -37.26 -1.63
CA ASP A 10 13.95 -35.91 -2.21
C ASP A 10 12.93 -35.75 -3.36
N VAL A 11 11.84 -36.53 -3.29
CA VAL A 11 10.75 -36.56 -4.26
C VAL A 11 9.50 -35.93 -3.62
N PRO A 12 8.82 -35.00 -4.30
CA PRO A 12 7.58 -34.42 -3.78
C PRO A 12 6.44 -35.45 -3.76
N LYS A 13 5.83 -35.63 -2.59
CA LYS A 13 4.68 -36.52 -2.39
C LYS A 13 3.40 -35.73 -2.13
N PHE A 14 2.28 -36.32 -2.55
CA PHE A 14 0.94 -35.78 -2.35
C PHE A 14 0.19 -36.69 -1.38
N GLY A 15 -0.10 -36.18 -0.18
CA GLY A 15 -0.89 -36.90 0.82
C GLY A 15 -2.38 -36.57 0.74
N SER A 16 -3.24 -37.56 0.96
CA SER A 16 -4.68 -37.39 1.15
C SER A 16 -4.99 -36.90 2.59
N SER A 17 -6.24 -36.50 2.88
CA SER A 17 -6.61 -36.13 4.26
C SER A 17 -6.44 -37.28 5.24
N ASP A 18 -6.55 -38.51 4.77
CA ASP A 18 -6.58 -39.71 5.61
C ASP A 18 -5.17 -40.04 6.12
N ASP A 19 -4.14 -39.71 5.32
CA ASP A 19 -2.72 -39.83 5.71
C ASP A 19 -2.36 -38.88 6.87
N LEU A 20 -3.06 -37.74 6.99
CA LEU A 20 -2.87 -36.81 8.12
C LEU A 20 -3.42 -37.40 9.42
N PHE A 21 -4.56 -38.10 9.34
CA PHE A 21 -5.18 -38.71 10.51
C PHE A 21 -4.39 -39.91 11.00
N GLU A 22 -3.77 -40.71 10.12
CA GLU A 22 -2.86 -41.79 10.53
C GLU A 22 -1.61 -41.26 11.24
N VAL A 23 -0.97 -40.21 10.72
CA VAL A 23 0.20 -39.60 11.36
C VAL A 23 -0.17 -39.00 12.74
N VAL A 24 -1.37 -38.43 12.88
CA VAL A 24 -1.87 -37.94 14.17
C VAL A 24 -2.24 -39.08 15.12
N LYS A 25 -2.72 -40.23 14.62
CA LYS A 25 -3.07 -41.41 15.43
C LYS A 25 -1.83 -42.11 15.99
N VAL A 26 -0.76 -42.21 15.19
CA VAL A 26 0.51 -42.83 15.60
C VAL A 26 1.20 -42.01 16.71
N VAL A 27 0.93 -40.71 16.81
CA VAL A 27 1.49 -39.82 17.84
C VAL A 27 0.65 -39.79 19.14
N LEU A 28 -0.56 -40.35 19.13
CA LEU A 28 -1.49 -40.30 20.28
C LEU A 28 -1.67 -41.63 21.02
N ILE A 29 -0.98 -42.70 20.61
CA ILE A 29 -1.02 -44.01 21.28
C ILE A 29 0.41 -44.41 21.61
N ASP A 30 0.98 -43.82 22.66
CA ASP A 30 1.99 -44.45 23.51
C ASP A 30 2.28 -43.55 24.71
N THR A 31 1.36 -43.57 25.70
CA THR A 31 1.67 -43.25 27.10
C THR A 31 0.59 -43.83 28.02
N GLU A 32 0.61 -45.16 28.20
CA GLU A 32 0.26 -45.84 29.45
C GLU A 32 1.49 -46.72 29.72
N GLY A 33 2.27 -46.65 30.78
CA GLY A 33 2.08 -46.15 32.13
C GLY A 33 2.73 -47.20 33.03
N GLU A 34 3.95 -46.97 33.53
CA GLU A 34 4.45 -47.67 34.72
C GLU A 34 5.18 -46.68 35.62
N ASN A 35 4.61 -46.56 36.83
CA ASN A 35 5.13 -45.79 37.96
C ASN A 35 6.40 -46.44 38.52
N SER A 36 7.39 -45.63 38.88
CA SER A 36 8.11 -45.83 40.14
C SER A 36 8.71 -44.53 40.65
N ASP A 37 8.66 -44.41 41.97
CA ASP A 37 8.97 -43.26 42.82
C ASP A 37 10.39 -42.72 42.66
N SER A 38 10.58 -41.40 42.85
CA SER A 38 11.30 -40.87 44.03
C SER A 38 11.63 -39.36 43.96
N SER A 39 11.35 -38.69 45.08
CA SER A 39 12.10 -37.59 45.71
C SER A 39 12.38 -36.25 44.99
N SER A 40 11.68 -35.23 45.49
CA SER A 40 12.18 -33.95 46.04
C SER A 40 13.19 -33.10 45.26
N SER A 41 12.82 -31.85 44.96
CA SER A 41 13.30 -30.68 45.73
C SER A 41 12.72 -29.36 45.23
N VAL A 42 12.58 -28.45 46.20
CA VAL A 42 11.95 -27.13 46.15
C VAL A 42 12.92 -26.11 45.55
N ILE A 43 12.51 -25.34 44.54
CA ILE A 43 12.96 -23.95 44.35
C ILE A 43 11.78 -23.09 43.93
N SER A 44 11.44 -22.16 44.81
CA SER A 44 10.46 -21.09 44.65
C SER A 44 10.94 -20.04 43.64
N GLY A 45 10.13 -19.76 42.62
CA GLY A 45 10.31 -18.64 41.71
C GLY A 45 8.94 -18.08 41.31
N SER A 46 8.60 -16.94 41.86
CA SER A 46 7.37 -16.19 41.60
C SER A 46 7.25 -15.76 40.13
N GLN A 47 6.24 -16.24 39.41
CA GLN A 47 5.73 -15.63 38.19
C GLN A 47 4.21 -15.50 38.25
N SER A 48 3.73 -14.30 37.93
CA SER A 48 2.33 -13.95 37.81
C SER A 48 1.65 -14.80 36.74
N SER A 49 0.70 -15.64 37.16
CA SER A 49 -0.14 -16.42 36.26
C SER A 49 -1.20 -15.51 35.62
N TYR A 50 -1.09 -15.27 34.31
CA TYR A 50 -2.26 -14.98 33.50
C TYR A 50 -2.98 -16.30 33.24
N THR A 51 -4.21 -16.43 33.71
CA THR A 51 -5.09 -17.55 33.40
C THR A 51 -5.47 -17.50 31.93
N ILE A 52 -4.99 -18.48 31.16
CA ILE A 52 -5.51 -18.78 29.82
C ILE A 52 -6.84 -19.52 30.04
N PRO A 53 -7.96 -19.11 29.41
CA PRO A 53 -9.21 -19.85 29.55
C PRO A 53 -9.04 -21.26 29.00
N ASN A 54 -9.64 -22.24 29.69
CA ASN A 54 -9.63 -23.63 29.29
C ASN A 54 -10.20 -23.74 27.86
N LEU A 55 -9.55 -24.52 26.99
CA LEU A 55 -9.95 -24.71 25.60
C LEU A 55 -11.41 -25.18 25.49
N GLU A 56 -11.87 -25.93 26.49
CA GLU A 56 -13.26 -26.39 26.63
C GLU A 56 -14.25 -25.22 26.81
N GLU A 57 -13.85 -24.15 27.49
CA GLU A 57 -14.69 -22.96 27.76
C GLU A 57 -14.90 -22.12 26.48
N ILE A 58 -13.87 -22.08 25.62
CA ILE A 58 -13.93 -21.45 24.29
C ILE A 58 -14.80 -22.27 23.33
N ILE A 59 -14.69 -23.61 23.38
CA ILE A 59 -15.51 -24.51 22.56
C ILE A 59 -16.98 -24.42 22.97
N MET A 60 -17.27 -24.43 24.28
CA MET A 60 -18.64 -24.26 24.80
C MET A 60 -19.26 -22.90 24.43
N SER A 61 -18.49 -21.81 24.50
CA SER A 61 -18.96 -20.48 24.09
C SER A 61 -19.29 -20.40 22.59
N LEU A 62 -18.55 -21.14 21.75
CA LEU A 62 -18.79 -21.22 20.31
C LEU A 62 -20.02 -22.09 19.98
N GLU A 63 -20.29 -23.13 20.78
CA GLU A 63 -21.47 -23.98 20.62
C GLU A 63 -22.76 -23.29 21.11
N GLU A 64 -22.71 -22.51 22.19
CA GLU A 64 -23.84 -21.68 22.64
C GLU A 64 -24.25 -20.62 21.59
N SER A 65 -23.28 -20.09 20.83
CA SER A 65 -23.55 -19.11 19.78
C SER A 65 -24.29 -19.69 18.55
N LYS A 66 -24.25 -21.02 18.34
CA LYS A 66 -24.98 -21.72 17.27
C LYS A 66 -26.44 -22.03 17.63
N GLY A 67 -26.84 -21.87 18.89
CA GLY A 67 -28.17 -22.20 19.39
C GLY A 67 -29.27 -21.15 19.16
N LYS A 68 -28.93 -19.91 18.78
CA LYS A 68 -29.93 -18.86 18.53
C LYS A 68 -30.28 -18.76 17.06
N LYS A 69 -31.32 -19.50 16.65
CA LYS A 69 -32.05 -19.27 15.40
C LYS A 69 -32.83 -17.96 15.50
N ASP A 70 -32.21 -16.86 15.08
CA ASP A 70 -32.93 -15.70 14.56
C ASP A 70 -32.53 -15.47 13.11
N SER A 71 -33.53 -15.59 12.23
CA SER A 71 -33.42 -15.46 10.79
C SER A 71 -33.36 -13.99 10.37
N SER A 72 -32.23 -13.34 10.57
CA SER A 72 -31.74 -12.24 9.74
C SER A 72 -30.33 -11.87 10.23
N ILE A 73 -29.43 -11.52 9.30
CA ILE A 73 -27.98 -11.31 9.48
C ILE A 73 -27.17 -12.56 9.12
N SER A 74 -26.98 -12.76 7.80
CA SER A 74 -25.95 -13.63 7.23
C SER A 74 -24.94 -12.78 6.45
N CYS A 75 -24.06 -12.06 7.15
CA CYS A 75 -22.80 -11.57 6.56
C CYS A 75 -21.81 -11.09 7.62
N LEU A 76 -21.28 -12.04 8.40
CA LEU A 76 -20.01 -11.90 9.12
C LEU A 76 -19.40 -13.32 9.23
N ASP A 77 -18.63 -13.73 8.23
CA ASP A 77 -17.83 -14.95 8.30
C ASP A 77 -16.45 -14.59 8.85
N ASP A 78 -16.25 -14.78 10.16
CA ASP A 78 -14.93 -14.84 10.79
C ASP A 78 -14.47 -16.31 10.79
N LEU A 79 -13.63 -16.71 9.83
CA LEU A 79 -12.94 -17.99 9.87
C LEU A 79 -11.56 -17.81 10.51
N ALA A 80 -11.36 -18.41 11.68
CA ALA A 80 -10.04 -18.63 12.25
C ALA A 80 -9.49 -19.98 11.77
N TYR A 81 -8.20 -20.06 11.46
CA TYR A 81 -7.51 -21.33 11.26
C TYR A 81 -6.31 -21.41 12.20
N LEU A 82 -6.02 -22.62 12.70
CA LEU A 82 -4.90 -22.89 13.57
C LEU A 82 -3.66 -23.20 12.74
N ARG A 83 -2.58 -22.45 12.95
CA ARG A 83 -1.27 -22.75 12.37
C ARG A 83 -0.36 -23.31 13.47
N LYS A 84 0.20 -24.50 13.24
CA LYS A 84 1.27 -25.05 14.08
C LYS A 84 2.59 -24.37 13.70
N VAL A 85 3.25 -23.73 14.65
CA VAL A 85 4.57 -23.11 14.45
C VAL A 85 5.53 -23.82 15.39
N GLY A 86 6.54 -24.49 14.84
CA GLY A 86 7.65 -25.06 15.61
C GLY A 86 8.86 -24.15 15.55
N VAL A 87 9.55 -23.97 16.68
CA VAL A 87 10.91 -23.40 16.70
C VAL A 87 11.88 -24.56 16.50
N VAL A 88 12.77 -24.40 15.51
CA VAL A 88 13.81 -25.39 15.18
C VAL A 88 15.11 -24.92 15.82
N ASP A 89 15.69 -25.74 16.69
CA ASP A 89 17.05 -25.53 17.22
C ASP A 89 18.09 -25.69 16.10
N THR A 90 19.28 -25.15 16.32
CA THR A 90 20.51 -25.30 15.52
C THR A 90 20.85 -26.74 15.11
N ASP A 91 20.35 -27.75 15.83
CA ASP A 91 20.51 -29.18 15.50
C ASP A 91 19.31 -29.82 14.76
N GLY A 92 18.30 -29.03 14.36
CA GLY A 92 17.22 -29.50 13.49
C GLY A 92 16.10 -30.32 14.16
N LEU A 93 16.13 -30.52 15.48
CA LEU A 93 15.11 -31.24 16.23
C LEU A 93 14.02 -30.31 16.79
N ILE A 94 12.75 -30.61 16.51
CA ILE A 94 11.58 -29.95 17.14
C ILE A 94 11.25 -30.70 18.42
N ARG A 95 11.44 -30.08 19.60
CA ARG A 95 11.02 -30.67 20.88
C ARG A 95 9.49 -30.57 21.03
N SER A 96 8.83 -31.66 21.39
CA SER A 96 7.35 -31.73 21.42
C SER A 96 6.71 -30.81 22.47
N SER A 97 7.46 -30.38 23.49
CA SER A 97 7.00 -29.50 24.56
C SER A 97 6.84 -28.03 24.14
N ASP A 98 7.36 -27.62 22.98
CA ASP A 98 7.44 -26.20 22.59
C ASP A 98 6.53 -25.84 21.39
N ALA A 99 5.62 -26.74 21.00
CA ALA A 99 4.69 -26.49 19.91
C ALA A 99 3.59 -25.51 20.35
N MET A 100 3.74 -24.23 20.00
CA MET A 100 2.67 -23.24 20.15
C MET A 100 1.71 -23.28 18.94
N PHE A 101 0.41 -23.25 19.22
CA PHE A 101 -0.62 -23.03 18.22
C PHE A 101 -0.93 -21.54 18.17
N GLU A 102 -0.67 -20.91 17.02
CA GLU A 102 -1.06 -19.52 16.80
C GLU A 102 -2.50 -19.51 16.29
N VAL A 103 -3.40 -18.89 17.06
CA VAL A 103 -4.73 -18.51 16.57
C VAL A 103 -4.55 -17.28 15.69
N VAL A 104 -4.42 -17.49 14.39
CA VAL A 104 -4.42 -16.39 13.44
C VAL A 104 -5.85 -15.91 13.30
N ARG A 105 -6.23 -14.90 14.09
CA ARG A 105 -7.41 -14.10 13.77
C ARG A 105 -7.11 -13.41 12.44
N VAL A 106 -7.85 -13.76 11.40
CA VAL A 106 -7.96 -12.92 10.21
C VAL A 106 -8.68 -11.66 10.65
N GLY A 107 -7.94 -10.70 11.20
CA GLY A 107 -8.50 -9.40 11.49
C GLY A 107 -9.16 -8.86 10.23
N ALA A 108 -10.27 -8.15 10.41
CA ALA A 108 -10.93 -7.37 9.35
C ALA A 108 -10.02 -6.29 8.70
N THR A 109 -8.70 -6.34 8.93
CA THR A 109 -7.64 -5.60 8.24
C THR A 109 -7.27 -6.21 6.89
N GLY A 110 -7.82 -7.38 6.52
CA GLY A 110 -7.71 -7.98 5.19
C GLY A 110 -8.42 -7.21 4.06
N PHE A 111 -8.98 -6.03 4.34
CA PHE A 111 -9.28 -5.09 3.28
C PHE A 111 -7.97 -4.45 2.82
N CYS A 112 -7.44 -4.97 1.72
CA CYS A 112 -6.44 -4.29 0.89
C CYS A 112 -7.04 -2.98 0.36
N TYR A 113 -7.14 -1.96 1.22
CA TYR A 113 -7.32 -0.62 0.75
C TYR A 113 -5.99 -0.17 0.15
N PRO A 114 -6.02 0.59 -0.95
CA PRO A 114 -4.87 1.40 -1.26
C PRO A 114 -4.64 2.30 -0.04
N GLU A 115 -3.51 2.10 0.66
CA GLU A 115 -2.85 3.22 1.32
C GLU A 115 -2.87 4.40 0.35
N ARG A 116 -3.03 5.63 0.87
CA ARG A 116 -3.15 6.87 0.10
C ARG A 116 -1.97 7.09 -0.86
N ASP A 117 -1.90 6.34 -1.95
CA ASP A 117 -1.47 6.85 -3.23
C ASP A 117 -2.58 7.84 -3.58
N GLU A 118 -2.37 9.11 -3.27
CA GLU A 118 -3.21 10.20 -3.78
C GLU A 118 -3.46 9.90 -5.26
N PHE A 119 -4.73 9.71 -5.60
CA PHE A 119 -5.18 9.55 -6.98
C PHE A 119 -4.84 10.84 -7.73
N SER A 120 -3.62 10.97 -8.23
CA SER A 120 -3.41 11.73 -9.44
C SER A 120 -3.92 10.87 -10.57
N GLU A 121 -5.09 11.22 -11.10
CA GLU A 121 -5.50 10.83 -12.45
C GLU A 121 -4.45 11.25 -13.50
N ASP A 122 -3.47 12.06 -13.10
CA ASP A 122 -2.27 12.45 -13.84
C ASP A 122 -1.06 11.52 -13.66
N ASP A 123 -1.23 10.29 -13.13
CA ASP A 123 -0.26 9.23 -13.38
C ASP A 123 -0.34 8.90 -14.89
N GLU A 124 0.25 9.76 -15.72
CA GLU A 124 0.50 9.48 -17.14
C GLU A 124 1.08 8.08 -17.17
N GLU A 125 0.35 7.15 -17.79
CA GLU A 125 0.77 5.78 -17.93
C GLU A 125 2.12 5.82 -18.64
N VAL A 126 3.19 5.61 -17.86
CA VAL A 126 4.54 5.69 -18.41
C VAL A 126 4.62 4.60 -19.45
N ASP A 127 4.78 5.02 -20.69
CA ASP A 127 4.87 4.12 -21.84
C ASP A 127 6.17 3.32 -21.77
N TYR A 128 6.12 2.19 -21.05
CA TYR A 128 7.24 1.28 -20.87
C TYR A 128 7.62 0.56 -22.17
N SER A 129 6.88 0.72 -23.27
CA SER A 129 7.30 0.20 -24.59
C SER A 129 8.62 0.81 -25.07
N LYS A 130 9.02 1.95 -24.49
CA LYS A 130 10.29 2.63 -24.77
C LYS A 130 11.49 2.06 -23.98
N LEU A 131 11.27 1.10 -23.09
CA LEU A 131 12.32 0.40 -22.36
C LEU A 131 12.56 -0.96 -23.01
N ASP A 132 13.84 -1.32 -23.17
CA ASP A 132 14.24 -2.59 -23.77
C ASP A 132 14.35 -3.68 -22.70
N PHE A 133 13.38 -4.59 -22.66
CA PHE A 133 13.36 -5.74 -21.75
C PHE A 133 13.85 -7.04 -22.40
N SER A 134 14.43 -7.00 -23.61
CA SER A 134 14.85 -8.20 -24.35
C SER A 134 15.97 -8.99 -23.65
N TRP A 135 16.69 -8.36 -22.72
CA TRP A 135 17.75 -8.96 -21.93
C TRP A 135 17.24 -9.80 -20.74
N ILE A 136 15.94 -9.75 -20.43
CA ILE A 136 15.36 -10.54 -19.33
C ILE A 136 15.07 -11.96 -19.82
N GLU A 137 15.76 -12.94 -19.24
CA GLU A 137 15.52 -14.35 -19.55
C GLU A 137 14.29 -14.88 -18.81
N LYS A 138 13.45 -15.65 -19.52
CA LYS A 138 12.39 -16.45 -18.90
C LYS A 138 13.00 -17.72 -18.34
N LEU A 139 12.88 -17.92 -17.03
CA LEU A 139 13.46 -19.07 -16.35
C LEU A 139 12.51 -20.25 -16.29
N SER A 140 13.03 -21.45 -16.55
CA SER A 140 12.35 -22.70 -16.19
C SER A 140 12.18 -22.78 -14.66
N ALA A 141 11.36 -23.73 -14.17
CA ALA A 141 11.15 -23.88 -12.73
C ALA A 141 12.45 -24.28 -11.99
N GLU A 142 13.27 -25.12 -12.62
CA GLU A 142 14.56 -25.59 -12.08
C GLU A 142 15.62 -24.48 -12.06
N GLU A 143 15.69 -23.68 -13.13
CA GLU A 143 16.58 -22.52 -13.18
C GLU A 143 16.20 -21.48 -12.14
N LEU A 144 14.89 -21.22 -11.96
CA LEU A 144 14.40 -20.31 -10.93
C LEU A 144 14.83 -20.77 -9.53
N LEU A 145 14.71 -22.07 -9.22
CA LEU A 145 15.13 -22.63 -7.94
C LEU A 145 16.65 -22.54 -7.73
N THR A 146 17.42 -22.76 -8.79
CA THR A 146 18.88 -22.61 -8.76
C THR A 146 19.27 -21.16 -8.48
N GLU A 147 18.63 -20.22 -9.16
CA GLU A 147 18.84 -18.77 -8.96
C GLU A 147 18.46 -18.35 -7.55
N TYR A 148 17.35 -18.87 -7.02
CA TYR A 148 16.91 -18.66 -5.65
C TYR A 148 17.93 -19.10 -4.59
N ARG A 149 18.57 -20.25 -4.78
CA ARG A 149 19.66 -20.71 -3.90
C ARG A 149 20.87 -19.78 -3.98
N ARG A 150 21.18 -19.26 -5.17
CA ARG A 150 22.26 -18.31 -5.42
C ARG A 150 22.00 -16.97 -4.72
N LEU A 151 20.79 -16.42 -4.85
CA LEU A 151 20.39 -15.16 -4.22
C LEU A 151 20.50 -15.18 -2.69
N ARG A 152 20.27 -16.33 -2.03
CA ARG A 152 20.45 -16.46 -0.57
C ARG A 152 21.90 -16.29 -0.11
N ARG A 153 22.85 -16.57 -1.01
CA ARG A 153 24.30 -16.46 -0.77
C ARG A 153 24.91 -15.21 -1.39
N LEU A 154 24.11 -14.41 -2.09
CA LEU A 154 24.57 -13.19 -2.74
C LEU A 154 25.08 -12.19 -1.69
N VAL A 155 26.25 -11.61 -1.97
CA VAL A 155 26.83 -10.50 -1.21
C VAL A 155 27.09 -9.38 -2.21
N ILE A 156 26.38 -8.27 -2.04
CA ILE A 156 26.49 -7.08 -2.88
C ILE A 156 27.59 -6.20 -2.29
N ASN A 157 28.47 -5.74 -3.16
CA ASN A 157 29.57 -4.84 -2.83
C ASN A 157 29.42 -3.56 -3.66
N ASN A 158 28.87 -2.51 -3.04
CA ASN A 158 28.75 -1.21 -3.68
C ASN A 158 30.13 -0.54 -3.69
N THR A 159 30.75 -0.44 -4.87
CA THR A 159 32.09 0.15 -5.07
C THR A 159 32.05 1.66 -5.34
N PHE A 160 30.86 2.22 -5.55
CA PHE A 160 30.64 3.63 -5.83
C PHE A 160 30.32 4.44 -4.57
N SER A 161 30.46 5.76 -4.66
CA SER A 161 30.08 6.69 -3.59
C SER A 161 28.56 6.64 -3.36
N ILE A 162 28.14 6.20 -2.18
CA ILE A 162 26.73 6.13 -1.80
C ILE A 162 26.23 7.56 -1.50
N PRO A 163 25.17 8.04 -2.16
CA PRO A 163 24.56 9.33 -1.82
C PRO A 163 24.14 9.38 -0.35
N GLU A 164 24.31 10.55 0.30
CA GLU A 164 23.95 10.73 1.72
C GLU A 164 22.50 10.31 2.00
N LEU A 165 21.55 10.63 1.13
CA LEU A 165 20.15 10.20 1.28
C LEU A 165 19.99 8.68 1.39
N HIS A 166 20.87 7.89 0.76
CA HIS A 166 20.76 6.43 0.69
C HIS A 166 21.39 5.71 1.87
N THR A 167 22.08 6.42 2.77
CA THR A 167 22.57 5.86 4.04
C THR A 167 21.47 5.80 5.10
N TYR A 168 20.35 6.52 4.89
CA TYR A 168 19.21 6.58 5.81
C TYR A 168 18.12 5.58 5.40
N TYR A 169 18.12 4.40 6.05
CA TYR A 169 17.11 3.36 5.86
C TYR A 169 16.74 2.69 7.20
N PRO A 170 15.45 2.59 7.56
CA PRO A 170 14.27 3.04 6.81
C PRO A 170 14.09 4.57 6.85
N PHE A 171 13.65 5.16 5.73
CA PHE A 171 13.45 6.61 5.62
C PHE A 171 12.17 7.07 6.33
N ASN A 172 12.28 7.95 7.34
CA ASN A 172 11.15 8.51 8.10
C ASN A 172 11.13 10.06 8.07
N ASN A 173 10.13 10.68 8.73
CA ASN A 173 9.96 12.14 8.73
C ASN A 173 11.06 12.89 9.51
N GLU A 174 11.63 12.28 10.54
CA GLU A 174 12.74 12.85 11.31
C GLU A 174 14.01 12.91 10.47
N MET A 175 14.34 11.82 9.79
CA MET A 175 15.45 11.76 8.83
C MET A 175 15.27 12.79 7.71
N GLN A 176 14.03 13.00 7.25
CA GLN A 176 13.76 14.06 6.27
C GLN A 176 14.10 15.46 6.82
N ALA A 177 13.83 15.74 8.10
CA ALA A 177 14.18 17.01 8.72
C ALA A 177 15.70 17.18 8.81
N ILE A 178 16.43 16.12 9.21
CA ILE A 178 17.90 16.11 9.28
C ILE A 178 18.50 16.37 7.89
N LEU A 179 18.06 15.65 6.87
CA LEU A 179 18.55 15.79 5.51
C LEU A 179 18.24 17.17 4.91
N ARG A 180 17.08 17.76 5.24
CA ARG A 180 16.78 19.14 4.86
C ARG A 180 17.72 20.12 5.55
N ALA A 181 18.06 19.89 6.81
CA ALA A 181 19.02 20.72 7.53
C ALA A 181 20.44 20.59 6.97
N SER A 182 20.83 19.43 6.44
CA SER A 182 22.10 19.24 5.72
C SER A 182 22.09 19.71 4.26
N GLY A 183 20.97 20.28 3.78
CA GLY A 183 20.84 20.79 2.41
C GLY A 183 20.54 19.71 1.36
N VAL A 184 20.31 18.46 1.77
CA VAL A 184 19.94 17.37 0.86
C VAL A 184 18.48 17.50 0.45
N THR A 185 18.25 17.67 -0.85
CA THR A 185 16.91 17.75 -1.44
C THR A 185 16.33 16.35 -1.66
N VAL A 186 15.17 16.09 -1.07
CA VAL A 186 14.43 14.82 -1.22
C VAL A 186 13.26 15.02 -2.18
N VAL A 187 13.32 14.39 -3.35
CA VAL A 187 12.27 14.43 -4.37
C VAL A 187 11.23 13.34 -4.06
N ARG A 188 9.97 13.77 -3.87
CA ARG A 188 8.80 12.90 -3.71
C ARG A 188 7.91 12.93 -4.96
N GLY A 189 7.07 11.92 -5.10
CA GLY A 189 6.07 11.82 -6.17
C GLY A 189 6.53 10.98 -7.36
N THR A 190 5.88 11.19 -8.50
CA THR A 190 6.04 10.38 -9.72
C THR A 190 7.48 10.39 -10.24
N PHE A 191 7.93 9.22 -10.70
CA PHE A 191 9.18 9.07 -11.41
C PHE A 191 9.02 9.59 -12.83
N THR A 192 10.03 10.31 -13.31
CA THR A 192 10.10 10.75 -14.70
C THR A 192 10.61 9.62 -15.59
N LEU A 193 10.31 9.68 -16.88
CA LEU A 193 10.84 8.70 -17.85
C LEU A 193 12.38 8.67 -17.87
N LYS A 194 13.05 9.80 -17.58
CA LYS A 194 14.51 9.85 -17.45
C LYS A 194 14.99 9.03 -16.24
N GLU A 195 14.33 9.18 -15.08
CA GLU A 195 14.67 8.41 -13.88
C GLU A 195 14.39 6.92 -14.08
N ASP A 196 13.30 6.56 -14.78
CA ASP A 196 13.01 5.16 -15.10
C ASP A 196 14.05 4.54 -16.03
N LYS A 197 14.55 5.30 -17.02
CA LYS A 197 15.65 4.84 -17.88
C LYS A 197 16.94 4.58 -17.09
N ILE A 198 17.25 5.44 -16.11
CA ILE A 198 18.39 5.26 -15.21
C ILE A 198 18.20 3.99 -14.37
N LEU A 199 17.05 3.83 -13.72
CA LEU A 199 16.72 2.62 -12.96
C LEU A 199 16.83 1.35 -13.82
N HIS A 200 16.33 1.43 -15.05
CA HIS A 200 16.37 0.32 -15.99
C HIS A 200 17.81 -0.06 -16.35
N GLN A 201 18.64 0.92 -16.67
CA GLN A 201 20.05 0.72 -16.99
C GLN A 201 20.82 0.16 -15.78
N ASN A 202 20.65 0.74 -14.59
CA ASN A 202 21.32 0.28 -13.38
C ASN A 202 20.93 -1.17 -13.03
N MET A 203 19.66 -1.54 -13.20
CA MET A 203 19.23 -2.93 -12.98
C MET A 203 19.87 -3.88 -14.00
N LYS A 204 19.96 -3.49 -15.28
CA LYS A 204 20.61 -4.29 -16.32
C LYS A 204 22.09 -4.51 -15.99
N GLU A 205 22.80 -3.45 -15.60
CA GLU A 205 24.19 -3.51 -15.18
C GLU A 205 24.38 -4.41 -13.95
N PHE A 206 23.53 -4.24 -12.93
CA PHE A 206 23.53 -5.09 -11.75
C PHE A 206 23.33 -6.58 -12.10
N CYS A 207 22.37 -6.87 -12.97
CA CYS A 207 22.11 -8.22 -13.43
C CYS A 207 23.30 -8.82 -14.19
N LEU A 208 23.99 -8.02 -15.01
CA LEU A 208 25.19 -8.46 -15.71
C LEU A 208 26.36 -8.71 -14.75
N GLU A 209 26.63 -7.77 -13.83
CA GLU A 209 27.74 -7.85 -12.86
C GLU A 209 27.60 -9.06 -11.94
N TYR A 210 26.39 -9.28 -11.41
CA TYR A 210 26.12 -10.38 -10.47
C TYR A 210 25.59 -11.62 -11.19
N HIS A 211 25.67 -11.72 -12.52
CA HIS A 211 25.19 -12.85 -13.32
C HIS A 211 23.75 -13.29 -13.00
N ILE A 212 22.86 -12.32 -12.73
CA ILE A 212 21.43 -12.55 -12.47
C ILE A 212 20.66 -12.57 -13.78
N LYS A 213 20.00 -13.69 -14.06
CA LYS A 213 19.27 -13.89 -15.32
C LYS A 213 17.95 -13.13 -15.41
N SER A 214 17.28 -12.94 -14.27
CA SER A 214 15.98 -12.26 -14.21
C SER A 214 15.87 -11.33 -13.00
N PRO A 215 15.57 -10.03 -13.19
CA PRO A 215 15.36 -9.08 -12.09
C PRO A 215 14.14 -9.42 -11.22
N ASN A 216 13.19 -10.22 -11.73
CA ASN A 216 12.01 -10.62 -10.98
C ASN A 216 12.37 -11.47 -9.77
N THR A 217 13.35 -12.36 -9.93
CA THR A 217 13.87 -13.18 -8.84
C THR A 217 14.47 -12.32 -7.71
N LEU A 218 15.23 -11.31 -8.10
CA LEU A 218 15.89 -10.36 -7.21
C LEU A 218 14.89 -9.47 -6.44
N LEU A 219 13.86 -9.02 -7.14
CA LEU A 219 12.82 -8.12 -6.60
C LEU A 219 11.72 -8.87 -5.81
N GLY A 220 11.77 -10.20 -5.76
CA GLY A 220 10.78 -11.02 -5.10
C GLY A 220 9.42 -11.01 -5.81
N ILE A 221 9.41 -10.81 -7.13
CA ILE A 221 8.20 -10.80 -7.93
C ILE A 221 7.84 -12.24 -8.29
N GLN A 222 6.67 -12.71 -7.84
CA GLN A 222 6.20 -14.05 -8.14
C GLN A 222 5.82 -14.18 -9.62
N GLU A 223 6.61 -14.94 -10.37
CA GLU A 223 6.26 -15.34 -11.74
C GLU A 223 5.38 -16.61 -11.76
N LYS A 224 5.50 -17.46 -10.73
CA LYS A 224 4.81 -18.76 -10.63
C LYS A 224 4.12 -18.86 -9.27
N PRO A 225 2.85 -19.30 -9.21
CA PRO A 225 2.00 -19.15 -8.02
C PRO A 225 2.33 -20.14 -6.88
N PHE A 226 3.27 -21.06 -7.10
CA PHE A 226 3.63 -22.12 -6.15
C PHE A 226 5.06 -21.99 -5.62
N LEU A 227 5.83 -21.01 -6.10
CA LEU A 227 7.22 -20.81 -5.68
C LEU A 227 7.31 -19.50 -4.90
N VAL A 228 7.55 -19.59 -3.59
CA VAL A 228 7.84 -18.42 -2.76
C VAL A 228 9.23 -17.92 -3.16
N PRO A 229 9.37 -16.73 -3.77
CA PRO A 229 10.68 -16.20 -4.08
C PRO A 229 11.43 -15.98 -2.77
N PRO A 230 12.67 -16.46 -2.63
CA PRO A 230 13.51 -16.05 -1.52
C PRO A 230 13.71 -14.55 -1.65
N SER A 231 13.41 -13.84 -0.57
CA SER A 231 13.81 -12.46 -0.45
C SER A 231 15.32 -12.39 -0.28
N LEU A 232 15.95 -11.39 -0.90
CA LEU A 232 17.27 -10.95 -0.46
C LEU A 232 17.22 -10.67 1.04
N LYS A 233 18.34 -10.94 1.73
CA LYS A 233 18.52 -10.52 3.12
C LYS A 233 18.27 -9.00 3.21
N PRO A 234 17.68 -8.48 4.31
CA PRO A 234 17.37 -7.06 4.42
C PRO A 234 18.57 -6.13 4.13
N ALA A 235 19.77 -6.50 4.57
CA ALA A 235 21.00 -5.76 4.30
C ALA A 235 21.35 -5.72 2.80
N GLU A 236 21.23 -6.85 2.11
CA GLU A 236 21.50 -6.93 0.66
C GLU A 236 20.40 -6.22 -0.15
N ARG A 237 19.15 -6.26 0.32
CA ARG A 237 18.06 -5.48 -0.29
C ARG A 237 18.32 -3.97 -0.22
N LEU A 238 18.87 -3.49 0.90
CA LEU A 238 19.30 -2.08 1.03
C LEU A 238 20.41 -1.75 0.03
N LYS A 239 21.44 -2.61 -0.06
CA LYS A 239 22.55 -2.41 -0.99
C LYS A 239 22.12 -2.44 -2.46
N LEU A 240 21.20 -3.33 -2.83
CA LEU A 240 20.55 -3.31 -4.14
C LEU A 240 19.88 -1.96 -4.39
N GLY A 241 19.10 -1.48 -3.43
CA GLY A 241 18.43 -0.19 -3.57
C GLY A 241 19.39 1.00 -3.71
N GLN A 242 20.55 0.95 -3.05
CA GLN A 242 21.65 1.90 -3.22
C GLN A 242 22.26 1.81 -4.63
N TYR A 243 22.49 0.59 -5.14
CA TYR A 243 22.99 0.34 -6.49
C TYR A 243 22.04 0.89 -7.55
N LEU A 244 20.75 0.57 -7.45
CA LEU A 244 19.72 1.10 -8.36
C LEU A 244 19.63 2.63 -8.30
N GLY A 245 19.98 3.21 -7.16
CA GLY A 245 20.03 4.65 -6.93
C GLY A 245 21.26 5.36 -7.48
N GLN A 246 22.20 4.67 -8.11
CA GLN A 246 23.37 5.29 -8.74
C GLN A 246 22.88 6.32 -9.78
N SER A 247 23.27 7.59 -9.62
CA SER A 247 22.75 8.75 -10.40
C SER A 247 21.32 9.24 -10.06
N LEU A 248 20.73 8.77 -8.97
CA LEU A 248 19.44 9.24 -8.42
C LEU A 248 19.58 9.66 -6.94
N PRO A 249 20.48 10.62 -6.61
CA PRO A 249 20.81 10.97 -5.24
C PRO A 249 19.65 11.59 -4.45
N HIS A 250 18.62 12.09 -5.16
CA HIS A 250 17.47 12.78 -4.55
C HIS A 250 16.27 11.87 -4.31
N ARG A 251 16.34 10.58 -4.68
CA ARG A 251 15.29 9.59 -4.43
C ARG A 251 15.70 8.67 -3.30
N ASN A 252 14.80 8.41 -2.36
CA ASN A 252 15.09 7.47 -1.27
C ASN A 252 15.08 6.02 -1.79
N VAL A 253 15.83 5.16 -1.10
CA VAL A 253 16.01 3.75 -1.47
C VAL A 253 14.70 2.97 -1.55
N ASN A 254 13.75 3.21 -0.63
CA ASN A 254 12.44 2.56 -0.65
C ASN A 254 11.68 2.87 -1.94
N ALA A 255 11.62 4.15 -2.33
CA ALA A 255 10.97 4.59 -3.54
C ALA A 255 11.61 3.97 -4.79
N LEU A 256 12.95 3.85 -4.82
CA LEU A 256 13.68 3.20 -5.90
C LEU A 256 13.32 1.72 -6.02
N LEU A 257 13.32 0.98 -4.90
CA LEU A 257 12.96 -0.44 -4.88
C LEU A 257 11.49 -0.67 -5.29
N PHE A 258 10.55 0.10 -4.75
CA PHE A 258 9.15 0.02 -5.15
C PHE A 258 8.93 0.39 -6.62
N ARG A 259 9.69 1.35 -7.13
CA ARG A 259 9.63 1.72 -8.55
C ARG A 259 10.19 0.60 -9.42
N ALA A 260 11.33 0.00 -9.05
CA ALA A 260 11.90 -1.15 -9.75
C ALA A 260 10.90 -2.31 -9.82
N VAL A 261 10.24 -2.65 -8.71
CA VAL A 261 9.17 -3.68 -8.70
C VAL A 261 8.08 -3.37 -9.71
N LYS A 262 7.68 -2.10 -9.86
CA LYS A 262 6.67 -1.68 -10.85
C LYS A 262 7.17 -1.74 -12.29
N ILE A 263 8.41 -1.33 -12.56
CA ILE A 263 9.00 -1.32 -13.92
C ILE A 263 9.21 -2.75 -14.43
N PHE A 264 9.74 -3.62 -13.58
CA PHE A 264 10.16 -4.97 -13.95
C PHE A 264 9.05 -6.02 -13.77
N HIS A 265 7.89 -5.63 -13.24
CA HIS A 265 6.79 -6.58 -13.08
C HIS A 265 6.45 -7.26 -14.43
N PRO A 266 6.40 -8.60 -14.51
CA PRO A 266 6.18 -9.31 -15.77
C PRO A 266 4.79 -9.03 -16.36
N PHE A 267 3.84 -8.72 -15.48
CA PHE A 267 2.46 -8.39 -15.85
C PHE A 267 2.27 -6.90 -16.08
N LYS A 268 1.67 -6.55 -17.23
CA LYS A 268 1.32 -5.17 -17.59
C LYS A 268 0.12 -4.67 -16.80
N ASN A 269 0.06 -3.36 -16.56
CA ASN A 269 -1.11 -2.68 -16.00
C ASN A 269 -2.22 -2.44 -17.04
N ASN A 270 -2.49 -3.42 -17.90
CA ASN A 270 -3.52 -3.29 -18.93
C ASN A 270 -4.90 -3.18 -18.27
N LEU A 271 -5.80 -2.43 -18.92
CA LEU A 271 -7.20 -2.31 -18.52
C LEU A 271 -7.88 -3.69 -18.42
N PHE A 272 -8.82 -3.79 -17.49
CA PHE A 272 -9.70 -4.94 -17.37
C PHE A 272 -10.86 -4.80 -18.35
N ASP A 273 -11.03 -5.80 -19.20
CA ASP A 273 -12.22 -5.95 -20.02
C ASP A 273 -13.28 -6.82 -19.30
N SER A 274 -14.46 -6.94 -19.90
CA SER A 274 -15.57 -7.70 -19.34
C SER A 274 -15.28 -9.21 -19.25
N VAL A 275 -14.36 -9.74 -20.07
CA VAL A 275 -13.98 -11.15 -20.08
C VAL A 275 -13.06 -11.44 -18.88
N LEU A 276 -12.06 -10.59 -18.66
CA LEU A 276 -11.16 -10.63 -17.52
C LEU A 276 -11.90 -10.39 -16.21
N ASP A 277 -12.90 -9.50 -16.18
CA ASP A 277 -13.76 -9.32 -15.01
C ASP A 277 -14.50 -10.60 -14.64
N LYS A 278 -15.13 -11.26 -15.63
CA LYS A 278 -15.79 -12.55 -15.40
C LYS A 278 -14.79 -13.63 -14.96
N LYS A 279 -13.56 -13.61 -15.48
CA LYS A 279 -12.49 -14.54 -15.05
C LYS A 279 -12.05 -14.25 -13.61
N LEU A 280 -11.83 -12.99 -13.26
CA LEU A 280 -11.49 -12.53 -11.92
C LEU A 280 -12.55 -12.95 -10.91
N VAL A 281 -13.83 -12.68 -11.20
CA VAL A 281 -14.96 -13.08 -10.33
C VAL A 281 -14.99 -14.60 -10.13
N ARG A 282 -14.81 -15.38 -11.21
CA ARG A 282 -14.78 -16.85 -11.11
C ARG A 282 -13.60 -17.35 -10.28
N LEU A 283 -12.41 -16.78 -10.45
CA LEU A 283 -11.22 -17.17 -9.69
C LEU A 283 -11.38 -16.86 -8.21
N VAL A 284 -11.82 -15.64 -7.87
CA VAL A 284 -11.99 -15.23 -6.48
C VAL A 284 -13.08 -16.02 -5.76
N LYS A 285 -14.16 -16.40 -6.46
CA LYS A 285 -15.24 -17.23 -5.88
C LYS A 285 -14.88 -18.72 -5.77
N ARG A 286 -13.84 -19.19 -6.44
CA ARG A 286 -13.46 -20.61 -6.48
C ARG A 286 -12.40 -20.91 -5.41
N ALA A 287 -12.69 -21.88 -4.53
CA ALA A 287 -11.64 -22.51 -3.72
C ALA A 287 -10.68 -23.28 -4.65
N PRO A 288 -9.34 -23.20 -4.46
CA PRO A 288 -8.64 -22.72 -3.26
C PRO A 288 -8.18 -21.24 -3.30
N TYR A 289 -8.48 -20.49 -4.37
CA TYR A 289 -7.84 -19.18 -4.60
C TYR A 289 -8.36 -18.10 -3.64
N GLY A 290 -9.68 -17.92 -3.54
CA GLY A 290 -10.25 -16.87 -2.69
C GLY A 290 -9.69 -15.47 -3.01
N VAL A 291 -9.35 -14.71 -1.96
CA VAL A 291 -8.67 -13.41 -2.06
C VAL A 291 -7.14 -13.51 -2.10
N ASN A 292 -6.58 -14.66 -2.49
CA ASN A 292 -5.14 -14.80 -2.70
C ASN A 292 -4.73 -14.09 -4.00
N TRP A 293 -4.45 -12.79 -3.89
CA TRP A 293 -4.18 -11.95 -5.05
C TRP A 293 -2.97 -12.39 -5.84
N ASP A 294 -1.93 -12.97 -5.22
CA ASP A 294 -0.73 -13.41 -5.93
C ASP A 294 -1.01 -14.60 -6.88
N GLN A 295 -1.87 -15.54 -6.43
CA GLN A 295 -2.30 -16.64 -7.29
C GLN A 295 -3.25 -16.17 -8.39
N VAL A 296 -4.23 -15.35 -8.03
CA VAL A 296 -5.20 -14.79 -8.97
C VAL A 296 -4.51 -13.93 -10.03
N SER A 297 -3.52 -13.13 -9.62
CA SER A 297 -2.77 -12.22 -10.48
C SER A 297 -1.96 -13.00 -11.52
N THR A 298 -1.34 -14.11 -11.11
CA THR A 298 -0.59 -14.99 -12.00
C THR A 298 -1.51 -15.63 -13.05
N LEU A 299 -2.71 -16.07 -12.67
CA LEU A 299 -3.69 -16.66 -13.60
C LEU A 299 -4.36 -15.65 -14.54
N LEU A 300 -4.37 -14.37 -14.16
CA LEU A 300 -4.91 -13.27 -14.97
C LEU A 300 -3.83 -12.52 -15.75
N GLU A 301 -2.55 -12.81 -15.51
CA GLU A 301 -1.41 -12.05 -16.02
C GLU A 301 -1.59 -10.55 -15.74
N ARG A 302 -1.95 -10.21 -14.51
CA ARG A 302 -2.14 -8.85 -14.01
C ARG A 302 -1.41 -8.69 -12.69
N THR A 303 -1.15 -7.46 -12.24
CA THR A 303 -0.53 -7.26 -10.93
C THR A 303 -1.52 -7.59 -9.79
N PRO A 304 -1.06 -8.14 -8.65
CA PRO A 304 -1.94 -8.43 -7.49
C PRO A 304 -2.76 -7.21 -7.06
N LYS A 305 -2.11 -6.03 -7.02
CA LYS A 305 -2.75 -4.75 -6.69
C LYS A 305 -3.84 -4.37 -7.69
N ALA A 306 -3.65 -4.63 -8.98
CA ALA A 306 -4.67 -4.38 -10.00
C ALA A 306 -5.86 -5.33 -9.87
N CYS A 307 -5.63 -6.62 -9.63
CA CYS A 307 -6.69 -7.60 -9.38
C CYS A 307 -7.52 -7.24 -8.14
N CYS A 308 -6.87 -6.90 -7.03
CA CYS A 308 -7.54 -6.47 -5.82
C CYS A 308 -8.39 -5.21 -6.05
N ARG A 309 -7.80 -4.16 -6.64
CA ARG A 309 -8.52 -2.91 -6.95
C ARG A 309 -9.72 -3.17 -7.85
N ARG A 310 -9.54 -3.99 -8.89
CA ARG A 310 -10.63 -4.34 -9.80
C ARG A 310 -11.71 -5.15 -9.11
N TRP A 311 -11.35 -6.10 -8.25
CA TRP A 311 -12.33 -6.85 -7.48
C TRP A 311 -13.14 -5.96 -6.54
N CYS A 312 -12.50 -5.01 -5.84
CA CYS A 312 -13.19 -4.02 -5.02
C CYS A 312 -14.17 -3.19 -5.86
N TYR A 313 -13.75 -2.73 -7.04
CA TYR A 313 -14.63 -2.05 -8.00
C TYR A 313 -15.80 -2.94 -8.43
N ILE A 314 -15.54 -4.18 -8.84
CA ILE A 314 -16.58 -5.12 -9.27
C ILE A 314 -17.56 -5.39 -8.13
N ARG A 315 -17.10 -5.68 -6.92
CA ARG A 315 -18.00 -5.92 -5.77
C ARG A 315 -18.87 -4.71 -5.47
N GLN A 316 -18.29 -3.52 -5.55
CA GLN A 316 -19.06 -2.29 -5.42
C GLN A 316 -20.14 -2.26 -6.51
N HIS A 317 -19.76 -2.33 -7.79
CA HIS A 317 -20.69 -2.15 -8.89
C HIS A 317 -21.70 -3.30 -9.11
N GLN A 318 -21.29 -4.57 -9.01
CA GLN A 318 -22.16 -5.73 -9.22
C GLN A 318 -23.20 -5.94 -8.13
N LEU A 319 -22.99 -5.40 -6.92
CA LEU A 319 -24.01 -5.56 -5.88
C LEU A 319 -25.28 -4.78 -6.23
N ASN A 320 -25.19 -3.64 -6.94
CA ASN A 320 -26.32 -2.70 -7.09
C ASN A 320 -26.29 -1.84 -8.38
N GLU A 321 -25.69 -2.28 -9.49
CA GLU A 321 -25.51 -1.39 -10.67
C GLU A 321 -26.84 -0.85 -11.23
N SER A 322 -27.93 -1.61 -11.08
CA SER A 322 -29.29 -1.17 -11.45
C SER A 322 -29.91 -0.16 -10.48
N GLU A 323 -29.41 -0.05 -9.25
CA GLU A 323 -29.97 0.80 -8.19
C GLU A 323 -29.19 2.11 -8.00
N TRP A 324 -27.95 2.17 -8.48
CA TRP A 324 -27.14 3.37 -8.32
C TRP A 324 -27.51 4.46 -9.30
N VAL A 325 -27.96 5.58 -8.75
CA VAL A 325 -28.32 6.77 -9.51
C VAL A 325 -27.03 7.37 -10.09
N LYS A 326 -26.99 7.47 -11.42
CA LYS A 326 -25.98 8.26 -12.15
C LYS A 326 -26.54 9.67 -12.39
N GLY A 327 -25.67 10.68 -12.34
CA GLY A 327 -26.05 12.07 -12.60
C GLY A 327 -26.10 12.95 -11.35
N SER A 328 -26.82 14.08 -11.45
CA SER A 328 -26.89 15.14 -10.44
C SER A 328 -27.36 14.62 -9.09
N TRP A 329 -26.84 15.24 -8.01
CA TRP A 329 -27.25 14.94 -6.64
C TRP A 329 -28.46 15.79 -6.26
N SER A 330 -29.51 15.16 -5.74
CA SER A 330 -30.65 15.90 -5.18
C SER A 330 -30.29 16.49 -3.81
N GLU A 331 -31.04 17.49 -3.36
CA GLU A 331 -30.81 18.09 -2.04
C GLU A 331 -31.04 17.09 -0.90
N GLU A 332 -32.02 16.20 -1.06
CA GLU A 332 -32.32 15.11 -0.13
C GLU A 332 -31.18 14.10 -0.02
N GLU A 333 -30.52 13.75 -1.14
CA GLU A 333 -29.34 12.90 -1.13
C GLU A 333 -28.18 13.54 -0.36
N LEU A 334 -28.00 14.86 -0.51
CA LEU A 334 -26.93 15.60 0.17
C LEU A 334 -27.19 15.67 1.67
N ASN A 335 -28.42 16.00 2.07
CA ASN A 335 -28.82 16.04 3.48
C ASN A 335 -28.69 14.65 4.11
N ARG A 336 -29.12 13.60 3.40
CA ARG A 336 -28.94 12.21 3.86
C ARG A 336 -27.46 11.86 4.03
N MET A 337 -26.61 12.23 3.09
CA MET A 337 -25.16 11.97 3.19
C MET A 337 -24.56 12.66 4.42
N VAL A 338 -24.92 13.92 4.69
CA VAL A 338 -24.47 14.65 5.89
C VAL A 338 -24.94 13.94 7.17
N CYS A 339 -26.20 13.54 7.26
CA CYS A 339 -26.72 12.82 8.42
C CYS A 339 -26.02 11.46 8.65
N ILE A 340 -25.72 10.72 7.58
CA ILE A 340 -24.98 9.45 7.67
C ILE A 340 -23.54 9.68 8.15
N VAL A 341 -22.87 10.72 7.66
CA VAL A 341 -21.50 11.02 8.11
C VAL A 341 -21.52 11.46 9.58
N ALA A 342 -22.43 12.33 9.98
CA ALA A 342 -22.59 12.76 11.37
C ALA A 342 -22.83 11.57 12.31
N SER A 343 -23.73 10.65 11.94
CA SER A 343 -24.05 9.47 12.76
C SER A 343 -22.90 8.47 12.84
N LEU A 344 -22.15 8.25 11.75
CA LEU A 344 -21.01 7.32 11.76
C LEU A 344 -19.79 7.85 12.50
N THR A 345 -19.69 9.17 12.67
CA THR A 345 -18.53 9.84 13.28
C THR A 345 -18.84 10.42 14.66
N ASN A 346 -20.08 10.31 15.14
CA ASN A 346 -20.55 10.88 16.40
C ASN A 346 -20.18 12.36 16.57
N THR A 347 -20.29 13.13 15.48
CA THR A 347 -19.91 14.55 15.45
C THR A 347 -21.12 15.37 15.01
N GLU A 348 -21.41 16.47 15.72
CA GLU A 348 -22.52 17.37 15.39
C GLU A 348 -22.27 18.13 14.07
N ASP A 349 -21.03 18.56 13.82
CA ASP A 349 -20.60 19.15 12.55
C ASP A 349 -19.58 18.25 11.82
N PRO A 350 -20.05 17.33 10.96
CA PRO A 350 -19.14 16.46 10.20
C PRO A 350 -18.31 17.22 9.16
N THR A 351 -18.62 18.48 8.83
CA THR A 351 -17.95 19.21 7.73
C THR A 351 -16.52 19.61 8.06
N GLU A 352 -16.17 19.68 9.34
CA GLU A 352 -14.81 19.95 9.82
C GLU A 352 -13.91 18.70 9.83
N LEU A 353 -14.50 17.51 9.68
CA LEU A 353 -13.75 16.26 9.73
C LEU A 353 -12.85 16.10 8.51
N SER A 354 -11.63 15.61 8.76
CA SER A 354 -10.77 15.12 7.69
C SER A 354 -11.49 13.97 6.96
N THR A 355 -11.50 14.02 5.62
CA THR A 355 -12.11 12.99 4.78
C THR A 355 -11.56 11.59 5.02
N SER A 356 -10.36 11.49 5.61
CA SER A 356 -9.75 10.21 5.97
C SER A 356 -10.35 9.52 7.20
N VAL A 357 -11.03 10.28 8.07
CA VAL A 357 -11.66 9.74 9.28
C VAL A 357 -13.03 9.13 8.94
N ILE A 358 -13.64 9.59 7.85
CA ILE A 358 -14.99 9.18 7.44
C ILE A 358 -14.93 7.78 6.79
N PRO A 359 -15.67 6.79 7.30
CA PRO A 359 -15.68 5.43 6.74
C PRO A 359 -16.57 5.35 5.48
N TRP A 360 -16.07 5.85 4.35
CA TRP A 360 -16.81 6.00 3.08
C TRP A 360 -17.55 4.75 2.59
N ILE A 361 -17.07 3.58 2.93
CA ILE A 361 -17.70 2.31 2.54
C ILE A 361 -19.00 2.10 3.29
N LYS A 362 -19.01 2.36 4.60
CA LYS A 362 -20.24 2.37 5.39
C LYS A 362 -21.17 3.47 4.91
N VAL A 363 -20.64 4.65 4.56
CA VAL A 363 -21.43 5.75 3.99
C VAL A 363 -22.13 5.32 2.69
N GLY A 364 -21.40 4.74 1.73
CA GLY A 364 -21.98 4.26 0.48
C GLY A 364 -23.01 3.15 0.68
N LEU A 365 -22.74 2.21 1.60
CA LEU A 365 -23.70 1.15 1.96
C LEU A 365 -25.00 1.72 2.55
N LEU A 366 -24.91 2.73 3.43
CA LEU A 366 -26.08 3.37 4.05
C LEU A 366 -26.82 4.33 3.11
N MET A 367 -26.11 4.95 2.17
CA MET A 367 -26.70 5.84 1.17
C MET A 367 -27.64 5.08 0.23
N LYS A 368 -27.31 3.83 -0.12
CA LYS A 368 -28.00 2.92 -1.05
C LYS A 368 -28.10 3.40 -2.50
N THR A 369 -28.25 4.71 -2.73
CA THR A 369 -28.39 5.33 -4.06
C THR A 369 -27.07 5.63 -4.75
N ARG A 370 -25.96 5.69 -3.99
CA ARG A 370 -24.64 6.11 -4.46
C ARG A 370 -23.55 5.22 -3.90
N ASN A 371 -22.49 5.03 -4.67
CA ASN A 371 -21.35 4.24 -4.24
C ASN A 371 -20.38 5.04 -3.35
N PRO A 372 -19.49 4.38 -2.58
CA PRO A 372 -18.54 5.03 -1.68
C PRO A 372 -17.70 6.13 -2.35
N THR A 373 -17.25 5.90 -3.58
CA THR A 373 -16.43 6.83 -4.35
C THR A 373 -17.22 8.07 -4.76
N GLN A 374 -18.46 7.91 -5.22
CA GLN A 374 -19.37 9.02 -5.53
C GLN A 374 -19.63 9.86 -4.28
N CYS A 375 -19.90 9.22 -3.14
CA CYS A 375 -20.09 9.92 -1.86
C CYS A 375 -18.84 10.72 -1.48
N LEU A 376 -17.64 10.12 -1.54
CA LEU A 376 -16.37 10.81 -1.26
C LEU A 376 -16.15 12.01 -2.19
N ILE A 377 -16.32 11.83 -3.50
CA ILE A 377 -16.14 12.90 -4.49
C ILE A 377 -17.14 14.03 -4.22
N ARG A 378 -18.42 13.69 -4.00
CA ARG A 378 -19.44 14.70 -3.74
C ARG A 378 -19.20 15.42 -2.42
N TRP A 379 -18.86 14.70 -1.37
CA TRP A 379 -18.49 15.26 -0.09
C TRP A 379 -17.34 16.23 -0.24
N ASN A 380 -16.27 15.82 -0.93
CA ASN A 380 -15.16 16.70 -1.27
C ASN A 380 -15.66 17.96 -1.98
N VAL A 381 -16.56 17.86 -2.97
CA VAL A 381 -17.12 19.06 -3.63
C VAL A 381 -17.91 19.94 -2.65
N MET A 382 -18.65 19.36 -1.72
CA MET A 382 -19.43 20.08 -0.71
C MET A 382 -18.52 20.82 0.28
N ILE A 383 -17.60 20.12 0.94
CA ILE A 383 -16.67 20.70 1.91
C ILE A 383 -15.65 21.63 1.23
N ASN A 384 -15.31 21.37 -0.03
CA ASN A 384 -14.48 22.26 -0.83
C ASN A 384 -15.31 23.43 -1.37
N ARG A 385 -16.01 24.15 -0.48
CA ARG A 385 -16.79 25.36 -0.81
C ARG A 385 -15.99 26.26 -1.73
N LYS A 386 -16.56 26.70 -2.85
CA LYS A 386 -15.90 27.67 -3.75
C LYS A 386 -15.49 28.89 -2.93
N LEU A 387 -14.20 29.25 -3.01
CA LEU A 387 -13.74 30.51 -2.40
C LEU A 387 -14.40 31.66 -3.15
N LYS A 388 -15.04 32.57 -2.41
CA LYS A 388 -15.53 33.84 -2.93
C LYS A 388 -14.36 34.65 -3.51
N ALA A 389 -14.65 35.60 -4.39
CA ALA A 389 -13.61 36.45 -4.97
C ALA A 389 -12.75 37.16 -3.90
N SER A 390 -13.40 37.66 -2.84
CA SER A 390 -12.73 38.28 -1.69
C SER A 390 -11.81 37.30 -0.93
N GLU A 391 -12.22 36.05 -0.76
CA GLU A 391 -11.44 35.01 -0.11
C GLU A 391 -10.23 34.59 -0.94
N LYS A 392 -10.35 34.55 -2.27
CA LYS A 392 -9.22 34.32 -3.18
C LYS A 392 -8.17 35.42 -3.06
N VAL A 393 -8.61 36.69 -2.99
CA VAL A 393 -7.73 37.84 -2.76
C VAL A 393 -7.07 37.75 -1.38
N LEU A 394 -7.83 37.38 -0.34
CA LEU A 394 -7.28 37.16 1.00
C LEU A 394 -6.22 36.05 0.99
N LEU A 395 -6.49 34.93 0.32
CA LEU A 395 -5.57 33.80 0.22
C LEU A 395 -4.26 34.24 -0.43
N TYR A 396 -4.35 34.91 -1.57
CA TYR A 396 -3.19 35.48 -2.25
C TYR A 396 -2.38 36.41 -1.34
N LYS A 397 -3.03 37.36 -0.65
CA LYS A 397 -2.36 38.28 0.27
C LYS A 397 -1.65 37.55 1.42
N LYS A 398 -2.27 36.50 1.99
CA LYS A 398 -1.69 35.72 3.08
C LYS A 398 -0.52 34.85 2.62
N VAL A 399 -0.59 34.28 1.42
CA VAL A 399 0.54 33.57 0.81
C VAL A 399 1.66 34.56 0.48
N ARG A 400 1.35 35.72 -0.12
CA ARG A 400 2.32 36.77 -0.48
C ARG A 400 3.11 37.26 0.72
N LYS A 401 2.45 37.45 1.87
CA LYS A 401 3.10 37.88 3.12
C LYS A 401 4.20 36.91 3.58
N ARG A 402 4.12 35.63 3.23
CA ARG A 402 5.09 34.59 3.61
C ARG A 402 6.27 34.48 2.65
N ARG A 403 6.22 35.15 1.48
CA ARG A 403 7.26 35.12 0.43
C ARG A 403 7.74 33.69 0.10
N PRO A 404 6.84 32.74 -0.22
CA PRO A 404 7.27 31.40 -0.59
C PRO A 404 8.03 31.43 -1.92
N ASN A 405 9.11 30.66 -2.03
CA ASN A 405 9.79 30.42 -3.30
C ASN A 405 9.06 29.36 -4.13
N ASN A 406 8.28 28.51 -3.46
CA ASN A 406 7.58 27.37 -4.03
C ASN A 406 6.23 27.13 -3.33
N ILE A 407 5.27 26.53 -4.04
CA ILE A 407 3.98 26.10 -3.49
C ILE A 407 4.13 25.15 -2.28
N PHE A 408 5.22 24.38 -2.22
CA PHE A 408 5.51 23.45 -1.13
C PHE A 408 6.05 24.14 0.14
N ASP A 409 6.51 25.39 0.05
CA ASP A 409 7.01 26.16 1.21
C ASP A 409 5.86 26.75 2.05
N ILE A 410 4.64 26.66 1.53
CA ILE A 410 3.46 27.26 2.16
C ILE A 410 2.91 26.30 3.21
N ASP A 411 2.84 26.77 4.46
CA ASP A 411 2.10 26.07 5.52
C ASP A 411 0.58 26.20 5.30
N TRP A 412 0.05 25.28 4.49
CA TRP A 412 -1.36 25.20 4.14
C TRP A 412 -2.25 24.90 5.34
N TYR A 413 -1.74 24.19 6.35
CA TYR A 413 -2.50 23.80 7.53
C TYR A 413 -2.77 25.01 8.42
N HIS A 414 -1.73 25.80 8.68
CA HIS A 414 -1.89 27.06 9.39
C HIS A 414 -2.78 28.05 8.63
N LEU A 415 -2.66 28.12 7.30
CA LEU A 415 -3.51 29.00 6.49
C LEU A 415 -4.99 28.63 6.57
N SER A 416 -5.29 27.34 6.38
CA SER A 416 -6.62 26.73 6.52
C SER A 416 -7.24 27.10 7.86
N ASN A 417 -6.60 26.69 8.96
CA ASN A 417 -7.20 26.80 10.29
C ASN A 417 -7.36 28.25 10.77
N LYS A 418 -6.43 29.14 10.38
CA LYS A 418 -6.45 30.53 10.88
C LYS A 418 -7.30 31.49 10.06
N TYR A 419 -7.37 31.31 8.74
CA TYR A 419 -7.97 32.31 7.85
C TYR A 419 -9.12 31.78 7.01
N PHE A 420 -9.28 30.45 6.90
CA PHE A 420 -10.30 29.83 6.06
C PHE A 420 -10.99 28.68 6.82
N PRO A 421 -11.71 28.98 7.93
CA PRO A 421 -12.41 27.96 8.70
C PRO A 421 -13.36 27.17 7.79
N GLY A 422 -13.38 25.84 7.97
CA GLY A 422 -14.14 24.90 7.14
C GLY A 422 -13.54 24.60 5.75
N VAL A 423 -12.37 25.14 5.39
CA VAL A 423 -11.68 24.80 4.12
C VAL A 423 -10.40 24.06 4.42
N SER A 424 -10.37 22.75 4.16
CA SER A 424 -9.17 21.94 4.42
C SER A 424 -7.90 22.45 3.73
N ALA A 425 -6.74 22.23 4.36
CA ALA A 425 -5.43 22.61 3.83
C ALA A 425 -5.20 22.13 2.39
N THR A 426 -5.57 20.88 2.09
CA THR A 426 -5.48 20.30 0.75
C THR A 426 -6.39 21.00 -0.26
N SER A 427 -7.63 21.33 0.15
CA SER A 427 -8.55 22.11 -0.67
C SER A 427 -7.99 23.48 -1.01
N LEU A 428 -7.44 24.16 0.00
CA LEU A 428 -6.88 25.49 -0.12
C LEU A 428 -5.67 25.49 -1.07
N ARG A 429 -4.77 24.51 -0.90
CA ARG A 429 -3.63 24.28 -1.79
C ARG A 429 -4.08 24.05 -3.23
N ASN A 430 -5.03 23.15 -3.45
CA ASN A 430 -5.51 22.81 -4.80
C ASN A 430 -6.22 23.99 -5.48
N LYS A 431 -6.97 24.80 -4.72
CA LYS A 431 -7.58 26.03 -5.24
C LYS A 431 -6.53 27.06 -5.62
N PHE A 432 -5.54 27.28 -4.75
CA PHE A 432 -4.46 28.22 -5.05
C PHE A 432 -3.66 27.79 -6.29
N LEU A 433 -3.39 26.49 -6.41
CA LEU A 433 -2.72 25.92 -7.57
C LEU A 433 -3.52 26.12 -8.86
N LYS A 434 -4.84 25.87 -8.84
CA LYS A 434 -5.72 26.14 -9.99
C LYS A 434 -5.71 27.63 -10.36
N MET A 435 -5.64 28.53 -9.38
CA MET A 435 -5.50 29.96 -9.63
C MET A 435 -4.18 30.31 -10.33
N LEU A 436 -3.06 29.70 -9.92
CA LEU A 436 -1.76 29.87 -10.58
C LEU A 436 -1.73 29.31 -12.01
N LEU A 437 -2.29 28.11 -12.22
CA LEU A 437 -2.37 27.49 -13.55
C LEU A 437 -3.22 28.32 -14.52
N ALA A 438 -4.30 28.94 -14.03
CA ALA A 438 -5.17 29.78 -14.85
C ALA A 438 -4.48 31.05 -15.40
N VAL A 439 -3.44 31.56 -14.73
CA VAL A 439 -2.75 32.80 -15.14
C VAL A 439 -1.40 32.57 -15.80
N SER A 440 -0.77 31.41 -15.55
CA SER A 440 0.58 31.13 -16.05
C SER A 440 0.59 30.55 -17.47
N TYR A 441 -0.56 30.09 -17.99
CA TYR A 441 -0.66 29.34 -19.24
C TYR A 441 0.23 28.07 -19.29
N VAL A 442 0.81 27.67 -18.16
CA VAL A 442 1.64 26.46 -18.06
C VAL A 442 0.72 25.29 -17.76
N LYS A 443 0.82 24.22 -18.56
CA LYS A 443 0.02 22.99 -18.35
C LYS A 443 0.49 22.19 -17.14
N ARG A 444 1.77 22.29 -16.78
CA ARG A 444 2.42 21.47 -15.74
C ARG A 444 3.06 22.31 -14.65
N ILE A 445 2.75 21.98 -13.40
CA ILE A 445 3.23 22.70 -12.20
C ILE A 445 4.77 22.70 -12.12
N LYS A 446 5.41 21.61 -12.53
CA LYS A 446 6.87 21.44 -12.47
C LYS A 446 7.64 22.39 -13.40
N GLU A 447 6.97 22.91 -14.43
CA GLU A 447 7.54 23.85 -15.42
C GLU A 447 7.19 25.31 -15.06
N MET A 448 6.41 25.52 -14.00
CA MET A 448 5.96 26.84 -13.60
C MET A 448 7.08 27.58 -12.88
N ASP A 449 7.53 28.69 -13.45
CA ASP A 449 8.25 29.72 -12.72
C ASP A 449 7.29 30.33 -11.67
N PHE A 450 7.39 29.83 -10.45
CA PHE A 450 6.47 30.15 -9.37
C PHE A 450 6.46 31.66 -9.05
N PRO A 451 7.62 32.35 -8.88
CA PRO A 451 7.66 33.81 -8.77
C PRO A 451 6.89 34.54 -9.87
N ARG A 452 7.10 34.19 -11.14
CA ARG A 452 6.40 34.82 -12.27
C ARG A 452 4.91 34.55 -12.25
N ALA A 453 4.49 33.29 -12.09
CA ALA A 453 3.09 32.91 -12.01
C ALA A 453 2.38 33.59 -10.82
N PHE A 454 3.08 33.73 -9.70
CA PHE A 454 2.58 34.41 -8.50
C PHE A 454 2.40 35.92 -8.71
N ALA A 455 3.31 36.57 -9.45
CA ALA A 455 3.18 37.97 -9.85
C ALA A 455 1.98 38.18 -10.78
N LEU A 456 1.84 37.34 -11.81
CA LEU A 456 0.70 37.35 -12.75
C LEU A 456 -0.63 37.15 -12.01
N LEU A 457 -0.67 36.25 -11.02
CA LEU A 457 -1.86 36.04 -10.20
C LEU A 457 -2.24 37.29 -9.40
N GLY A 458 -1.25 38.03 -8.87
CA GLY A 458 -1.49 39.30 -8.19
C GLY A 458 -2.16 40.33 -9.10
N LYS A 459 -1.64 40.49 -10.32
CA LYS A 459 -2.21 41.37 -11.35
C LYS A 459 -3.64 40.96 -11.71
N HIS A 460 -3.88 39.67 -11.95
CA HIS A 460 -5.20 39.13 -12.27
C HIS A 460 -6.23 39.35 -11.14
N LEU A 461 -5.80 39.29 -9.88
CA LEU A 461 -6.65 39.53 -8.72
C LEU A 461 -6.80 41.03 -8.35
N GLY A 462 -6.20 41.94 -9.12
CA GLY A 462 -6.22 43.39 -8.84
C GLY A 462 -5.49 43.77 -7.55
N VAL A 463 -4.50 42.98 -7.12
CA VAL A 463 -3.71 43.26 -5.92
C VAL A 463 -2.45 44.04 -6.35
N PRO A 464 -2.26 45.30 -5.90
CA PRO A 464 -1.13 46.11 -6.32
C PRO A 464 0.21 45.45 -5.94
N PRO A 465 1.26 45.61 -6.75
CA PRO A 465 2.59 45.09 -6.44
C PRO A 465 3.06 45.63 -5.08
N LEU A 466 3.92 44.88 -4.38
CA LEU A 466 4.62 45.45 -3.22
C LEU A 466 5.60 46.48 -3.76
N ALA A 467 5.61 47.70 -3.19
CA ALA A 467 6.53 48.77 -3.57
C ALA A 467 8.03 48.38 -3.49
N ASN A 468 8.35 47.23 -2.89
CA ASN A 468 9.71 46.72 -2.74
C ASN A 468 10.02 45.50 -3.64
N PHE A 469 9.13 45.13 -4.58
CA PHE A 469 9.34 43.98 -5.48
C PHE A 469 9.71 44.38 -6.91
N GLU A 470 9.50 45.64 -7.30
CA GLU A 470 9.78 46.12 -8.66
C GLU A 470 11.28 46.02 -9.01
N SER A 471 12.17 46.22 -8.04
CA SER A 471 13.62 46.09 -8.22
C SER A 471 14.11 44.68 -8.62
N ALA A 472 13.32 43.62 -8.42
CA ALA A 472 13.74 42.24 -8.75
C ALA A 472 13.14 41.71 -10.07
N CYS A 473 12.05 42.30 -10.56
CA CYS A 473 11.39 41.85 -11.78
C CYS A 473 11.82 42.62 -13.04
N GLU A 474 12.31 43.86 -12.92
CA GLU A 474 12.82 44.62 -14.08
C GLU A 474 14.01 43.93 -14.78
N THR A 475 14.70 43.00 -14.10
CA THR A 475 15.77 42.17 -14.67
C THR A 475 15.30 40.93 -15.44
N LEU A 476 14.00 40.63 -15.49
CA LEU A 476 13.46 39.43 -16.18
C LEU A 476 12.63 39.75 -17.43
N GLU A 477 12.44 41.04 -17.75
CA GLU A 477 11.97 41.48 -19.08
C GLU A 477 13.19 41.75 -19.98
N CYS A 478 13.80 40.67 -20.50
CA CYS A 478 14.70 40.67 -21.67
C CYS A 478 14.49 39.36 -22.45
#